data_AF-A0A7S0HVZ2-F1
#
_entry.id   AF-A0A7S0HVZ2-F1
#
_cell.length_a   1.000
_cell.length_b   1.000
_cell.length_c   1.000
_cell.angle_alpha   90.00
_cell.angle_beta   90.00
_cell.angle_gamma   90.00
#
_symmetry.space_group_name_H-M   'P 1'
#
loop_
_entity.id
_entity.type
_entity.pdbx_description
1 polymer ?
#
loop_
_entity_poly.entity_id
_entity_poly.type
_entity_poly.pdbx_seq_one_letter_code
_entity_poly.pdbx_strand_id
1 'polypeptide(L)'
;ASDFDEEELILLDLLHAPPDSHLHHLASVMGRIETLSHVLAWATYDDRHPLGRSDAISQAELRIVSLPRLKLTFQALRVEGSVRLYSVDHADLYITNERNETSAMLQGIPHSLLLSNSNGEMSVLVSAWPPCRPSLHSVPFSTELVLDRADRKWFTSLEHPYYMYPVHVSLSFLYSTTLASALYLLLLRYLHRQYTEVVRLVDTVGTDAALTAEERNILEFTTCDKNAVDSHPDATACRLKISVVMLDAPLQLPWDISGEMSAYLFRLEHVSADCLLTPEEELTLLKKCICDVADKRYDKAQGHTPLGVALCRNRRTALRARVVHARGAGCGSGDDTPVPLAGEPACAIELPLRSDDKWSSWVYQWHPTCLDETPESLEA
;
A
#
# COMPACT_ATOMS: atom_id res chain seq x y z
N ALA A 1 10.79 21.45 31.84
CA ALA A 1 10.56 22.72 31.13
C ALA A 1 11.36 23.84 31.80
N SER A 2 12.67 23.69 31.94
CA SER A 2 13.47 24.61 32.79
C SER A 2 14.92 24.83 32.36
N ASP A 3 15.39 24.28 31.24
CA ASP A 3 16.79 24.44 30.78
C ASP A 3 16.90 25.23 29.46
N PHE A 4 15.79 25.78 28.94
CA PHE A 4 15.77 26.48 27.64
C PHE A 4 15.50 27.99 27.76
N ASP A 5 15.01 28.45 28.91
CA ASP A 5 14.59 29.86 29.07
C ASP A 5 15.78 30.83 29.19
N GLU A 6 17.01 30.32 29.37
CA GLU A 6 18.22 31.11 29.56
C GLU A 6 19.19 31.07 28.35
N GLU A 7 18.99 30.18 27.38
CA GLU A 7 19.86 30.05 26.21
C GLU A 7 19.33 30.89 25.04
N GLU A 8 20.16 31.79 24.50
CA GLU A 8 19.86 32.46 23.24
C GLU A 8 19.96 31.45 22.09
N LEU A 9 18.86 31.26 21.36
CA LEU A 9 18.79 30.33 20.25
C LEU A 9 18.53 31.07 18.94
N ILE A 10 19.13 30.58 17.87
CA ILE A 10 18.91 31.07 16.50
C ILE A 10 18.14 30.05 15.69
N LEU A 11 17.21 30.55 14.87
CA LEU A 11 16.51 29.74 13.89
C LEU A 11 17.37 29.57 12.64
N LEU A 12 17.57 28.32 12.22
CA LEU A 12 18.36 27.97 11.06
C LEU A 12 17.49 27.85 9.81
N ASP A 13 17.97 28.40 8.70
CA ASP A 13 17.35 28.24 7.39
C ASP A 13 17.86 26.97 6.70
N LEU A 14 17.03 25.91 6.74
CA LEU A 14 17.34 24.62 6.11
C LEU A 14 17.20 24.64 4.58
N LEU A 15 16.46 25.59 4.00
CA LEU A 15 16.22 25.65 2.57
C LEU A 15 17.47 26.09 1.79
N HIS A 16 18.25 27.00 2.40
CA HIS A 16 19.47 27.56 1.81
C HIS A 16 20.76 26.89 2.33
N ALA A 17 20.64 25.71 2.93
CA ALA A 17 21.80 24.93 3.39
C ALA A 17 22.68 24.50 2.19
N PRO A 18 24.00 24.72 2.24
CA PRO A 18 24.91 24.41 1.15
C PRO A 18 25.02 22.90 0.98
N PRO A 19 25.19 22.41 -0.26
CA PRO A 19 25.31 20.98 -0.54
C PRO A 19 26.45 20.37 0.28
N ASP A 20 26.28 19.12 0.69
CA ASP A 20 27.23 18.34 1.50
C ASP A 20 27.45 18.83 2.96
N SER A 21 26.79 19.91 3.39
CA SER A 21 26.82 20.33 4.80
C SER A 21 25.96 19.47 5.71
N HIS A 22 26.23 19.54 7.02
CA HIS A 22 25.39 18.88 8.03
C HIS A 22 23.93 19.33 7.95
N LEU A 23 23.68 20.62 7.76
CA LEU A 23 22.33 21.17 7.63
C LEU A 23 21.61 20.66 6.37
N HIS A 24 22.35 20.45 5.28
CA HIS A 24 21.77 19.85 4.07
C HIS A 24 21.37 18.38 4.30
N HIS A 25 22.18 17.61 5.01
CA HIS A 25 21.81 16.25 5.41
C HIS A 25 20.59 16.24 6.34
N LEU A 26 20.54 17.16 7.32
CA LEU A 26 19.38 17.33 8.20
C LEU A 26 18.13 17.67 7.40
N ALA A 27 18.22 18.62 6.46
CA ALA A 27 17.13 19.00 5.56
C ALA A 27 16.67 17.81 4.70
N SER A 28 17.60 17.01 4.18
CA SER A 28 17.29 15.79 3.40
C SER A 28 16.55 14.74 4.25
N VAL A 29 16.94 14.57 5.51
CA VAL A 29 16.27 13.64 6.43
C VAL A 29 14.88 14.15 6.82
N MET A 30 14.78 15.41 7.29
CA MET A 30 13.50 16.00 7.72
C MET A 30 12.51 16.18 6.56
N GLY A 31 13.04 16.46 5.36
CA GLY A 31 12.28 16.58 4.13
C GLY A 31 11.50 15.32 3.74
N ARG A 32 11.89 14.14 4.27
CA ARG A 32 11.16 12.88 4.06
C ARG A 32 9.78 12.90 4.70
N ILE A 33 9.62 13.54 5.86
CA ILE A 33 8.35 13.50 6.62
C ILE A 33 7.55 14.81 6.56
N GLU A 34 8.21 15.95 6.34
CA GLU A 34 7.55 17.26 6.32
C GLU A 34 8.20 18.22 5.32
N THR A 35 7.44 19.23 4.88
CA THR A 35 7.98 20.31 4.03
C THR A 35 8.90 21.20 4.84
N LEU A 36 10.06 21.57 4.29
CA LEU A 36 11.09 22.36 5.00
C LEU A 36 10.58 23.69 5.58
N SER A 37 9.55 24.30 4.99
CA SER A 37 8.90 25.50 5.52
C SER A 37 8.22 25.31 6.89
N HIS A 38 7.96 24.06 7.27
CA HIS A 38 7.37 23.67 8.56
C HIS A 38 8.35 22.87 9.42
N VAL A 39 9.65 22.90 9.10
CA VAL A 39 10.72 22.32 9.91
C VAL A 39 11.46 23.47 10.59
N LEU A 40 11.42 23.51 11.91
CA LEU A 40 12.07 24.57 12.69
C LEU A 40 13.31 23.98 13.37
N ALA A 41 14.50 24.30 12.87
CA ALA A 41 15.76 23.88 13.47
C ALA A 41 16.41 25.04 14.23
N TRP A 42 16.78 24.80 15.49
CA TRP A 42 17.31 25.81 16.41
C TRP A 42 18.70 25.40 16.85
N ALA A 43 19.64 26.33 16.81
CA ALA A 43 21.00 26.16 17.32
C ALA A 43 21.31 27.16 18.44
N THR A 44 22.27 26.81 19.29
CA THR A 44 22.79 27.72 20.31
C THR A 44 23.49 28.90 19.66
N TYR A 45 23.12 30.11 20.06
CA TYR A 45 23.79 31.32 19.62
C TYR A 45 25.15 31.44 20.33
N ASP A 46 26.22 31.68 19.56
CA ASP A 46 27.55 32.01 20.08
C ASP A 46 28.10 33.24 19.34
N ASP A 47 28.26 34.35 20.06
CA ASP A 47 28.85 35.61 19.56
C ASP A 47 30.24 35.43 18.90
N ARG A 48 30.95 34.34 19.24
CA ARG A 48 32.30 34.06 18.74
C ARG A 48 32.32 33.38 17.37
N HIS A 49 31.21 32.80 16.94
CA HIS A 49 31.11 32.08 15.67
C HIS A 49 30.35 32.92 14.63
N PRO A 50 30.93 33.23 13.46
CA PRO A 50 30.23 33.97 12.42
C PRO A 50 29.14 33.10 11.78
N LEU A 51 27.92 33.22 12.31
CA LEU A 51 26.69 32.54 11.88
C LEU A 51 26.25 32.87 10.43
N GLY A 52 26.95 33.76 9.75
CA GLY A 52 26.68 34.13 8.35
C GLY A 52 27.18 33.11 7.32
N ARG A 53 27.90 32.06 7.74
CA ARG A 53 28.31 30.95 6.86
C ARG A 53 27.67 29.66 7.33
N SER A 54 26.91 29.04 6.45
CA SER A 54 26.21 27.79 6.68
C SER A 54 27.13 26.58 6.91
N ASP A 55 28.42 26.66 6.52
CA ASP A 55 29.45 25.66 6.84
C ASP A 55 30.00 25.78 8.27
N ALA A 56 29.66 26.85 9.01
CA ALA A 56 30.14 27.07 10.36
C ALA A 56 29.37 26.25 11.41
N ILE A 57 28.14 25.83 11.11
CA ILE A 57 27.27 25.17 12.07
C ILE A 57 27.60 23.68 12.12
N SER A 58 28.23 23.28 13.22
CA SER A 58 28.50 21.88 13.50
C SER A 58 27.27 21.16 14.08
N GLN A 59 27.24 19.84 13.99
CA GLN A 59 26.19 19.01 14.58
C GLN A 59 26.04 19.22 16.11
N ALA A 60 27.10 19.72 16.78
CA ALA A 60 27.10 19.99 18.23
C ALA A 60 26.38 21.28 18.62
N GLU A 61 26.19 22.22 17.70
CA GLU A 61 25.48 23.48 17.95
C GLU A 61 23.96 23.34 17.75
N LEU A 62 23.53 22.33 17.00
CA LEU A 62 22.11 22.01 16.85
C LEU A 62 21.55 21.62 18.21
N ARG A 63 20.41 22.22 18.59
CA ARG A 63 19.81 22.04 19.92
C ARG A 63 18.44 21.36 19.83
N ILE A 64 17.56 21.90 19.00
CA ILE A 64 16.17 21.43 18.85
C ILE A 64 15.78 21.43 17.37
N VAL A 65 15.03 20.42 16.95
CA VAL A 65 14.31 20.38 15.67
C VAL A 65 12.84 20.11 15.97
N SER A 66 11.97 21.07 15.66
CA SER A 66 10.53 20.96 15.88
C SER A 66 9.78 20.86 14.54
N LEU A 67 8.75 20.01 14.52
CA LEU A 67 7.85 19.75 13.40
C LEU A 67 6.42 20.03 13.87
N PRO A 68 5.97 21.30 13.86
CA PRO A 68 4.75 21.72 14.56
C PRO A 68 3.48 21.02 14.07
N ARG A 69 3.36 20.76 12.76
CA ARG A 69 2.19 20.07 12.17
C ARG A 69 2.11 18.62 12.60
N LEU A 70 3.26 17.95 12.68
CA LEU A 70 3.35 16.58 13.17
C LEU A 70 3.32 16.49 14.69
N LYS A 71 3.36 17.62 15.41
CA LYS A 71 3.47 17.68 16.87
C LYS A 71 4.67 16.86 17.37
N LEU A 72 5.78 16.91 16.65
CA LEU A 72 7.01 16.19 16.98
C LEU A 72 8.11 17.17 17.32
N THR A 73 8.85 16.87 18.38
CA THR A 73 10.06 17.62 18.74
C THR A 73 11.23 16.66 18.95
N PHE A 74 12.37 17.00 18.34
CA PHE A 74 13.63 16.30 18.50
C PHE A 74 14.64 17.20 19.19
N GLN A 75 15.36 16.65 20.15
CA GLN A 75 16.43 17.31 20.89
C GLN A 75 17.77 16.67 20.53
N ALA A 76 18.75 17.50 20.22
CA ALA A 76 20.11 17.05 20.04
C ALA A 76 20.73 16.75 21.41
N LEU A 77 21.17 15.51 21.61
CA LEU A 77 21.87 15.07 22.81
C LEU A 77 23.21 14.46 22.42
N ARG A 78 24.24 14.74 23.21
CA ARG A 78 25.57 14.15 23.02
C ARG A 78 25.67 12.86 23.82
N VAL A 79 25.80 11.74 23.13
CA VAL A 79 25.91 10.39 23.71
C VAL A 79 27.15 9.73 23.12
N GLU A 80 28.05 9.23 23.98
CA GLU A 80 29.29 8.53 23.57
C GLU A 80 30.14 9.33 22.56
N GLY A 81 30.17 10.66 22.70
CA GLY A 81 30.96 11.55 21.85
C GLY A 81 30.28 11.92 20.51
N SER A 82 29.19 11.25 20.13
CA SER A 82 28.38 11.57 18.95
C SER A 82 27.12 12.32 19.34
N VAL A 83 26.66 13.25 18.51
CA VAL A 83 25.40 13.96 18.73
C VAL A 83 24.29 13.22 18.02
N ARG A 84 23.18 12.92 18.70
CA ARG A 84 22.03 12.23 18.13
C ARG A 84 20.77 13.02 18.42
N LEU A 85 19.82 12.97 17.48
CA LEU A 85 18.51 13.63 17.63
C LEU A 85 17.54 12.68 18.31
N TYR A 86 17.31 12.88 19.60
CA TYR A 86 16.34 12.12 20.39
C TYR A 86 14.95 12.73 20.28
N SER A 87 13.93 11.90 20.19
CA SER A 87 12.55 12.36 20.30
C SER A 87 12.27 12.80 21.74
N VAL A 88 11.63 13.95 21.90
CA VAL A 88 11.11 14.41 23.20
C VAL A 88 9.82 13.67 23.54
N ASP A 89 9.05 13.31 22.51
CA ASP A 89 7.73 12.68 22.66
C ASP A 89 7.84 11.17 22.93
N HIS A 90 8.88 10.52 22.40
CA HIS A 90 9.14 9.09 22.57
C HIS A 90 10.46 8.86 23.30
N ALA A 91 10.38 8.37 24.54
CA ALA A 91 11.55 8.14 25.38
C ALA A 91 12.55 7.18 24.73
N ASP A 92 13.83 7.50 24.87
CA ASP A 92 14.98 6.71 24.42
C ASP A 92 15.09 6.44 22.91
N LEU A 93 14.21 7.02 22.08
CA LEU A 93 14.27 6.90 20.62
C LEU A 93 15.06 8.05 19.99
N TYR A 94 16.08 7.71 19.19
CA TYR A 94 16.83 8.67 18.38
C TYR A 94 16.77 8.35 16.89
N ILE A 95 16.90 9.38 16.05
CA ILE A 95 16.93 9.22 14.60
C ILE A 95 18.21 8.51 14.17
N THR A 96 18.06 7.42 13.43
CA THR A 96 19.16 6.68 12.80
C THR A 96 18.97 6.62 11.28
N ASN A 97 20.07 6.51 10.54
CA ASN A 97 20.05 6.30 9.09
C ASN A 97 20.77 4.98 8.71
N GLU A 98 20.91 4.07 9.66
CA GLU A 98 21.45 2.73 9.43
C GLU A 98 20.45 1.89 8.62
N ARG A 99 20.69 1.78 7.31
CA ARG A 99 19.81 1.11 6.34
C ARG A 99 20.34 -0.27 5.95
N ASN A 100 20.67 -1.09 6.93
CA ASN A 100 21.21 -2.43 6.66
C ASN A 100 20.07 -3.37 6.22
N GLU A 101 19.53 -4.15 7.15
CA GLU A 101 18.53 -5.20 6.88
C GLU A 101 17.09 -4.65 6.80
N THR A 102 16.85 -3.46 7.37
CA THR A 102 15.54 -2.77 7.35
C THR A 102 15.22 -2.14 5.99
N SER A 103 16.18 -2.07 5.07
CA SER A 103 16.03 -1.41 3.77
C SER A 103 14.92 -2.01 2.91
N ALA A 104 14.76 -3.34 2.92
CA ALA A 104 13.68 -4.04 2.23
C ALA A 104 12.30 -3.66 2.79
N MET A 105 12.20 -3.51 4.11
CA MET A 105 10.96 -3.13 4.80
C MET A 105 10.58 -1.68 4.47
N LEU A 106 11.55 -0.80 4.28
CA LEU A 106 11.30 0.61 3.96
C LEU A 106 10.91 0.85 2.49
N GLN A 107 10.98 -0.17 1.63
CA GLN A 107 10.52 -0.06 0.24
C GLN A 107 9.02 0.26 0.21
N GLY A 108 8.62 1.31 -0.53
CA GLY A 108 7.23 1.79 -0.55
C GLY A 108 6.86 2.73 0.58
N ILE A 109 7.78 3.00 1.51
CA ILE A 109 7.63 4.03 2.54
C ILE A 109 8.87 4.94 2.54
N PRO A 110 9.17 5.64 1.43
CA PRO A 110 10.34 6.53 1.38
C PRO A 110 10.20 7.74 2.32
N HIS A 111 8.97 8.08 2.70
CA HIS A 111 8.60 9.23 3.53
C HIS A 111 8.56 8.89 5.03
N SER A 112 9.60 8.23 5.52
CA SER A 112 9.70 7.81 6.92
C SER A 112 11.04 8.17 7.56
N LEU A 113 11.04 8.24 8.89
CA LEU A 113 12.24 8.27 9.71
C LEU A 113 12.41 6.94 10.42
N LEU A 114 13.64 6.45 10.48
CA LEU A 114 13.98 5.30 11.31
C LEU A 114 14.45 5.81 12.66
N LEU A 115 13.82 5.33 13.72
CA LEU A 115 14.18 5.59 15.10
C LEU A 115 14.77 4.32 15.71
N SER A 116 15.78 4.47 16.55
CA SER A 116 16.38 3.36 17.30
C SER A 116 16.58 3.75 18.76
N ASN A 117 16.61 2.76 19.66
CA ASN A 117 16.98 2.95 21.05
C ASN A 117 18.41 2.46 21.34
N SER A 118 18.84 2.60 22.60
CA SER A 118 20.12 2.07 23.08
C SER A 118 20.23 0.54 23.04
N ASN A 119 19.10 -0.17 23.03
CA ASN A 119 19.03 -1.63 22.96
C ASN A 119 19.05 -2.17 21.53
N GLY A 120 19.07 -1.31 20.51
CA GLY A 120 19.05 -1.70 19.10
C GLY A 120 17.65 -2.05 18.56
N GLU A 121 16.59 -1.84 19.33
CA GLU A 121 15.22 -1.93 18.83
C GLU A 121 14.95 -0.74 17.91
N MET A 122 14.22 -1.00 16.82
CA MET A 122 13.94 -0.01 15.79
C MET A 122 12.45 0.23 15.65
N SER A 123 12.08 1.45 15.28
CA SER A 123 10.72 1.85 14.97
C SER A 123 10.73 2.79 13.77
N VAL A 124 9.76 2.61 12.87
CA VAL A 124 9.60 3.43 11.67
C VAL A 124 8.52 4.47 11.94
N LEU A 125 8.89 5.75 11.93
CA LEU A 125 7.99 6.88 12.02
C LEU A 125 7.56 7.30 10.62
N VAL A 126 6.26 7.26 10.35
CA VAL A 126 5.68 7.62 9.05
C VAL A 126 4.69 8.76 9.24
N SER A 127 4.85 9.82 8.45
CA SER A 127 3.88 10.93 8.43
C SER A 127 2.56 10.48 7.80
N ALA A 128 1.43 10.77 8.42
CA ALA A 128 0.11 10.33 7.95
C ALA A 128 -0.45 11.25 6.83
N TRP A 129 0.38 11.73 5.91
CA TRP A 129 -0.06 12.55 4.77
C TRP A 129 -0.70 11.68 3.68
N PRO A 130 -1.61 12.22 2.85
CA PRO A 130 -2.18 11.45 1.76
C PRO A 130 -1.08 11.14 0.73
N PRO A 131 -0.77 9.86 0.48
CA PRO A 131 0.15 9.49 -0.59
C PRO A 131 -0.53 9.70 -1.95
N CYS A 132 0.22 9.92 -3.02
CA CYS A 132 -0.30 9.89 -4.37
C CYS A 132 0.69 9.17 -5.26
N ARG A 133 0.16 8.34 -6.17
CA ARG A 133 0.96 7.65 -7.19
C ARG A 133 0.75 8.38 -8.52
N PRO A 134 1.64 9.32 -8.90
CA PRO A 134 1.47 10.11 -10.11
C PRO A 134 1.53 9.22 -11.35
N SER A 135 0.59 9.45 -12.28
CA SER A 135 0.63 8.81 -13.59
C SER A 135 1.64 9.53 -14.48
N LEU A 136 2.79 8.90 -14.70
CA LEU A 136 3.84 9.43 -15.57
C LEU A 136 3.76 8.72 -16.93
N HIS A 137 3.54 9.47 -18.01
CA HIS A 137 3.48 8.89 -19.36
C HIS A 137 4.77 8.17 -19.76
N SER A 138 5.93 8.63 -19.29
CA SER A 138 7.23 8.00 -19.56
C SER A 138 7.45 6.71 -18.76
N VAL A 139 6.82 6.58 -17.58
CA VAL A 139 6.98 5.44 -16.67
C VAL A 139 5.61 5.06 -16.07
N PRO A 140 4.74 4.40 -16.85
CA PRO A 140 3.35 4.10 -16.43
C PRO A 140 3.28 3.08 -15.29
N PHE A 141 4.37 2.39 -15.00
CA PHE A 141 4.49 1.41 -13.92
C PHE A 141 5.29 1.93 -12.72
N SER A 142 5.46 3.24 -12.61
CA SER A 142 6.13 3.84 -11.45
C SER A 142 5.43 3.47 -10.14
N THR A 143 6.23 3.11 -9.14
CA THR A 143 5.79 2.86 -7.76
C THR A 143 6.16 4.01 -6.83
N GLU A 144 6.77 5.07 -7.36
CA GLU A 144 7.16 6.24 -6.58
C GLU A 144 5.92 6.94 -6.01
N LEU A 145 5.91 7.10 -4.69
CA LEU A 145 4.85 7.77 -3.97
C LEU A 145 5.29 9.19 -3.67
N VAL A 146 4.39 10.14 -3.87
CA VAL A 146 4.57 11.55 -3.47
C VAL A 146 3.53 11.86 -2.41
N LEU A 147 3.87 12.64 -1.38
CA LEU A 147 2.90 13.04 -0.37
C LEU A 147 2.31 14.41 -0.71
N ASP A 148 0.98 14.49 -0.76
CA ASP A 148 0.27 15.78 -0.91
C ASP A 148 0.14 16.45 0.47
N ARG A 149 1.19 17.16 0.88
CA ARG A 149 1.27 17.85 2.19
C ARG A 149 0.43 19.13 2.27
N ALA A 150 -0.28 19.50 1.21
CA ALA A 150 -1.14 20.68 1.18
C ALA A 150 -2.62 20.37 1.49
N ASP A 151 -3.01 19.09 1.52
CA ASP A 151 -4.40 18.69 1.71
C ASP A 151 -4.86 18.90 3.17
N ARG A 152 -5.55 20.02 3.39
CA ARG A 152 -6.08 20.39 4.72
C ARG A 152 -7.26 19.52 5.14
N LYS A 153 -8.05 19.01 4.18
CA LYS A 153 -9.24 18.20 4.48
C LYS A 153 -8.80 16.86 5.07
N TRP A 154 -7.81 16.22 4.44
CA TRP A 154 -7.19 15.03 4.97
C TRP A 154 -6.66 15.25 6.38
N PHE A 155 -5.85 16.29 6.56
CA PHE A 155 -5.21 16.57 7.85
C PHE A 155 -6.21 16.81 9.00
N THR A 156 -7.35 17.44 8.71
CA THR A 156 -8.39 17.68 9.74
C THR A 156 -9.14 16.40 10.12
N SER A 157 -9.13 15.39 9.25
CA SER A 157 -9.77 14.10 9.54
C SER A 157 -8.90 13.15 10.36
N LEU A 158 -7.59 13.39 10.42
CA LEU A 158 -6.63 12.57 11.17
C LEU A 158 -6.80 12.78 12.68
N GLU A 159 -6.87 11.70 13.44
CA GLU A 159 -6.71 11.74 14.89
C GLU A 159 -5.24 11.96 15.27
N HIS A 160 -4.33 11.28 14.55
CA HIS A 160 -2.89 11.32 14.77
C HIS A 160 -2.15 11.75 13.48
N PRO A 161 -1.25 12.77 13.53
CA PRO A 161 -0.59 13.28 12.33
C PRO A 161 0.57 12.39 11.84
N TYR A 162 0.98 11.40 12.63
CA TYR A 162 1.99 10.41 12.28
C TYR A 162 1.63 9.05 12.91
N TYR A 163 2.19 7.99 12.35
CA TYR A 163 2.13 6.65 12.92
C TYR A 163 3.53 6.12 13.20
N MET A 164 3.61 5.31 14.25
CA MET A 164 4.83 4.63 14.68
C MET A 164 4.65 3.13 14.44
N TYR A 165 5.56 2.54 13.68
CA TYR A 165 5.56 1.11 13.39
C TYR A 165 6.80 0.46 13.99
N PRO A 166 6.69 -0.22 15.15
CA PRO A 166 7.79 -0.99 15.70
C PRO A 166 8.26 -2.06 14.70
N VAL A 167 9.57 -2.23 14.59
CA VAL A 167 10.19 -3.26 13.77
C VAL A 167 10.36 -4.51 14.61
N HIS A 168 9.90 -5.66 14.11
CA HIS A 168 10.14 -6.93 14.80
C HIS A 168 11.64 -7.25 14.89
N VAL A 169 12.05 -7.98 15.94
CA VAL A 169 13.44 -8.44 16.11
C VAL A 169 13.99 -9.27 14.94
N SER A 170 13.12 -9.86 14.10
CA SER A 170 13.55 -10.55 12.87
C SER A 170 13.86 -9.60 11.70
N LEU A 171 13.61 -8.30 11.85
CA LEU A 171 13.76 -7.28 10.81
C LEU A 171 13.00 -7.62 9.51
N SER A 172 11.86 -8.33 9.64
CA SER A 172 11.07 -8.80 8.48
C SER A 172 9.65 -8.24 8.38
N PHE A 173 9.08 -7.70 9.47
CA PHE A 173 7.76 -7.05 9.43
C PHE A 173 7.64 -5.87 10.40
N LEU A 174 6.63 -5.04 10.13
CA LEU A 174 6.24 -3.86 10.90
C LEU A 174 4.95 -4.15 11.68
N TYR A 175 4.87 -3.67 12.91
CA TYR A 175 3.67 -3.76 13.73
C TYR A 175 2.83 -2.50 13.66
N SER A 176 1.52 -2.65 13.50
CA SER A 176 0.53 -1.59 13.67
C SER A 176 -0.06 -1.65 15.07
N THR A 177 -0.20 -0.50 15.73
CA THR A 177 -0.78 -0.40 17.07
C THR A 177 -2.27 -0.06 17.05
N THR A 178 -2.76 0.51 15.95
CA THR A 178 -4.16 0.90 15.75
C THR A 178 -4.67 0.45 14.37
N LEU A 179 -5.99 0.35 14.21
CA LEU A 179 -6.62 0.03 12.93
C LEU A 179 -6.28 1.08 11.85
N ALA A 180 -6.34 2.38 12.17
CA ALA A 180 -5.93 3.45 11.26
C ALA A 180 -4.47 3.31 10.80
N SER A 181 -3.55 2.98 11.71
CA SER A 181 -2.15 2.74 11.34
C SER A 181 -1.99 1.51 10.43
N ALA A 182 -2.75 0.44 10.67
CA ALA A 182 -2.74 -0.76 9.84
C ALA A 182 -3.28 -0.47 8.43
N LEU A 183 -4.42 0.24 8.33
CA LEU A 183 -5.01 0.65 7.07
C LEU A 183 -4.07 1.58 6.27
N TYR A 184 -3.40 2.51 6.94
CA TYR A 184 -2.46 3.41 6.27
C TYR A 184 -1.23 2.67 5.75
N LEU A 185 -0.69 1.74 6.54
CA LEU A 185 0.43 0.89 6.09
C LEU A 185 0.00 0.02 4.90
N LEU A 186 -1.19 -0.58 4.96
CA LEU A 186 -1.78 -1.35 3.88
C LEU A 186 -1.91 -0.51 2.61
N LEU A 187 -2.40 0.73 2.72
CA LEU A 187 -2.51 1.68 1.60
C LEU A 187 -1.14 1.94 0.95
N LEU A 188 -0.11 2.23 1.74
CA LEU A 188 1.24 2.49 1.23
C LEU A 188 1.80 1.28 0.46
N ARG A 189 1.67 0.07 1.02
CA ARG A 189 2.11 -1.18 0.37
C ARG A 189 1.35 -1.45 -0.91
N TYR A 190 0.04 -1.20 -0.90
CA TYR A 190 -0.82 -1.37 -2.05
C TYR A 190 -0.44 -0.42 -3.18
N LEU A 191 -0.21 0.86 -2.89
CA LEU A 191 0.20 1.84 -3.90
C LEU A 191 1.60 1.54 -4.46
N HIS A 192 2.51 1.03 -3.65
CA HIS A 192 3.83 0.56 -4.08
C HIS A 192 3.80 -0.82 -4.79
N ARG A 193 2.62 -1.42 -4.99
CA ARG A 193 2.43 -2.73 -5.65
C ARG A 193 3.08 -3.93 -4.93
N GLN A 194 3.28 -3.82 -3.62
CA GLN A 194 3.72 -4.93 -2.77
C GLN A 194 2.51 -5.77 -2.33
N TYR A 195 1.83 -6.40 -3.29
CA TYR A 195 0.57 -7.11 -3.06
C TYR A 195 0.71 -8.27 -2.06
N THR A 196 1.83 -9.00 -2.08
CA THR A 196 2.10 -10.06 -1.09
C THR A 196 2.11 -9.53 0.34
N GLU A 197 2.70 -8.36 0.58
CA GLU A 197 2.71 -7.73 1.91
C GLU A 197 1.32 -7.19 2.29
N VAL A 198 0.54 -6.70 1.32
CA VAL A 198 -0.86 -6.33 1.55
C VAL A 198 -1.68 -7.52 2.04
N VAL A 199 -1.52 -8.68 1.42
CA VAL A 199 -2.24 -9.90 1.81
C VAL A 199 -1.87 -10.34 3.22
N ARG A 200 -0.59 -10.20 3.61
CA ARG A 200 -0.15 -10.49 4.99
C ARG A 200 -0.73 -9.52 6.02
N LEU A 201 -0.97 -8.26 5.63
CA LEU A 201 -1.53 -7.23 6.52
C LEU A 201 -3.06 -7.24 6.55
N VAL A 202 -3.74 -7.86 5.58
CA VAL A 202 -5.20 -7.82 5.45
C VAL A 202 -5.92 -8.30 6.71
N ASP A 203 -5.41 -9.34 7.39
CA ASP A 203 -6.06 -9.86 8.60
C ASP A 203 -5.98 -8.87 9.78
N THR A 204 -5.01 -7.95 9.77
CA THR A 204 -4.84 -6.93 10.83
C THR A 204 -5.82 -5.77 10.71
N VAL A 205 -6.45 -5.58 9.54
CA VAL A 205 -7.41 -4.51 9.30
C VAL A 205 -8.86 -4.93 9.57
N GLY A 206 -9.12 -6.20 9.92
CA GLY A 206 -10.47 -6.69 10.21
C GLY A 206 -11.12 -5.99 11.39
N THR A 207 -12.37 -5.56 11.19
CA THR A 207 -13.19 -4.96 12.25
C THR A 207 -14.67 -5.28 12.06
N ASP A 208 -15.37 -5.42 13.17
CA ASP A 208 -16.82 -5.54 13.27
C ASP A 208 -17.50 -4.19 13.59
N ALA A 209 -16.71 -3.15 13.88
CA ALA A 209 -17.18 -1.83 14.23
C ALA A 209 -17.29 -0.90 13.01
N ALA A 210 -18.04 0.19 13.18
CA ALA A 210 -18.10 1.23 12.17
C ALA A 210 -16.75 1.99 12.10
N LEU A 211 -16.21 2.15 10.89
CA LEU A 211 -14.97 2.89 10.69
C LEU A 211 -15.09 4.36 11.09
N THR A 212 -14.03 4.88 11.70
CA THR A 212 -13.85 6.31 11.96
C THR A 212 -13.76 7.11 10.66
N ALA A 213 -13.82 8.44 10.74
CA ALA A 213 -13.67 9.29 9.57
C ALA A 213 -12.29 9.11 8.91
N GLU A 214 -11.23 9.01 9.72
CA GLU A 214 -9.86 8.76 9.28
C GLU A 214 -9.73 7.42 8.54
N GLU A 215 -10.18 6.33 9.15
CA GLU A 215 -10.08 4.98 8.58
C GLU A 215 -10.85 4.86 7.25
N ARG A 216 -12.05 5.45 7.19
CA ARG A 216 -12.84 5.50 5.96
C ARG A 216 -12.12 6.30 4.87
N ASN A 217 -11.56 7.45 5.21
CA ASN A 217 -10.82 8.28 4.25
C ASN A 217 -9.60 7.52 3.69
N ILE A 218 -8.86 6.77 4.54
CA ILE A 218 -7.73 5.94 4.12
C ILE A 218 -8.19 4.84 3.16
N LEU A 219 -9.30 4.17 3.47
CA LEU A 219 -9.83 3.10 2.63
C LEU A 219 -10.32 3.64 1.28
N GLU A 220 -11.09 4.73 1.27
CA GLU A 220 -11.55 5.40 0.03
C GLU A 220 -10.37 5.87 -0.83
N PHE A 221 -9.25 6.23 -0.21
CA PHE A 221 -8.08 6.70 -0.92
C PHE A 221 -7.46 5.63 -1.85
N THR A 222 -7.64 4.34 -1.55
CA THR A 222 -7.11 3.23 -2.37
C THR A 222 -7.60 3.26 -3.83
N THR A 223 -8.78 3.83 -4.09
CA THR A 223 -9.40 3.94 -5.43
C THR A 223 -9.60 5.39 -5.88
N CYS A 224 -9.00 6.35 -5.18
CA CYS A 224 -9.13 7.77 -5.52
C CYS A 224 -8.50 8.10 -6.90
N ASP A 225 -9.11 9.04 -7.63
CA ASP A 225 -8.63 9.54 -8.92
C ASP A 225 -7.19 10.10 -8.89
N LYS A 226 -6.70 10.51 -7.71
CA LYS A 226 -5.31 10.94 -7.51
C LYS A 226 -4.30 9.81 -7.72
N ASN A 227 -4.74 8.56 -7.63
CA ASN A 227 -3.91 7.37 -7.82
C ASN A 227 -4.10 6.81 -9.22
N ALA A 228 -3.00 6.44 -9.86
CA ALA A 228 -3.07 5.71 -11.13
C ALA A 228 -3.92 4.43 -10.97
N VAL A 229 -4.87 4.20 -11.88
CA VAL A 229 -5.77 3.05 -11.85
C VAL A 229 -4.96 1.75 -11.85
N ASP A 230 -5.14 0.93 -10.80
CA ASP A 230 -4.43 -0.34 -10.66
C ASP A 230 -5.24 -1.50 -11.24
N SER A 231 -4.91 -1.85 -12.48
CA SER A 231 -5.51 -2.97 -13.20
C SER A 231 -4.71 -4.29 -13.07
N HIS A 232 -3.71 -4.34 -12.19
CA HIS A 232 -2.92 -5.56 -11.96
C HIS A 232 -3.81 -6.68 -11.41
N PRO A 233 -3.65 -7.95 -11.86
CA PRO A 233 -4.44 -9.08 -11.36
C PRO A 233 -4.37 -9.22 -9.83
N ASP A 234 -3.18 -9.09 -9.26
CA ASP A 234 -3.01 -9.15 -7.80
C ASP A 234 -3.64 -7.96 -7.06
N ALA A 235 -3.73 -6.78 -7.69
CA ALA A 235 -4.42 -5.64 -7.08
C ALA A 235 -5.92 -5.92 -6.93
N THR A 236 -6.54 -6.52 -7.96
CA THR A 236 -7.93 -7.01 -7.91
C THR A 236 -8.10 -8.06 -6.80
N ALA A 237 -7.17 -9.00 -6.69
CA ALA A 237 -7.21 -10.04 -5.64
C ALA A 237 -7.08 -9.44 -4.24
N CYS A 238 -6.17 -8.47 -4.02
CA CYS A 238 -6.05 -7.74 -2.76
C CYS A 238 -7.33 -7.00 -2.38
N ARG A 239 -7.98 -6.30 -3.33
CA ARG A 239 -9.27 -5.62 -3.07
C ARG A 239 -10.35 -6.61 -2.64
N LEU A 240 -10.41 -7.78 -3.27
CA LEU A 240 -11.34 -8.83 -2.86
C LEU A 240 -11.01 -9.40 -1.46
N LYS A 241 -9.73 -9.62 -1.14
CA LYS A 241 -9.32 -10.07 0.21
C LYS A 241 -9.66 -9.04 1.30
N ILE A 242 -9.40 -7.76 1.04
CA ILE A 242 -9.86 -6.67 1.93
C ILE A 242 -11.38 -6.73 2.08
N SER A 243 -12.11 -7.01 0.99
CA SER A 243 -13.57 -7.12 1.02
C SER A 243 -14.07 -8.30 1.87
N VAL A 244 -13.32 -9.41 1.95
CA VAL A 244 -13.65 -10.53 2.84
C VAL A 244 -13.55 -10.10 4.30
N VAL A 245 -12.43 -9.47 4.65
CA VAL A 245 -12.14 -9.10 6.03
C VAL A 245 -13.01 -7.94 6.53
N MET A 246 -13.42 -7.06 5.63
CA MET A 246 -14.33 -5.93 5.93
C MET A 246 -15.81 -6.29 5.78
N LEU A 247 -16.15 -7.54 5.52
CA LEU A 247 -17.53 -7.93 5.16
C LEU A 247 -18.53 -7.72 6.31
N ASP A 248 -18.06 -7.89 7.54
CA ASP A 248 -18.88 -7.79 8.75
C ASP A 248 -18.97 -6.34 9.26
N ALA A 249 -18.14 -5.44 8.76
CA ALA A 249 -18.20 -4.03 9.10
C ALA A 249 -19.42 -3.36 8.46
N PRO A 250 -20.14 -2.46 9.17
CA PRO A 250 -21.29 -1.73 8.64
C PRO A 250 -20.87 -0.57 7.71
N LEU A 251 -20.18 -0.89 6.62
CA LEU A 251 -19.65 0.07 5.65
C LEU A 251 -20.02 -0.29 4.22
N GLN A 252 -19.86 0.68 3.32
CA GLN A 252 -19.84 0.44 1.88
C GLN A 252 -18.39 0.58 1.41
N LEU A 253 -17.89 -0.45 0.75
CA LEU A 253 -16.56 -0.40 0.15
C LEU A 253 -16.56 0.57 -1.03
N PRO A 254 -15.42 1.21 -1.33
CA PRO A 254 -15.34 2.20 -2.41
C PRO A 254 -15.35 1.57 -3.81
N TRP A 255 -15.25 0.23 -3.91
CA TRP A 255 -15.35 -0.52 -5.15
C TRP A 255 -16.55 -1.48 -5.13
N ASP A 256 -17.04 -1.83 -6.32
CA ASP A 256 -18.06 -2.86 -6.47
C ASP A 256 -17.45 -4.27 -6.42
N ILE A 257 -17.89 -5.07 -5.46
CA ILE A 257 -17.45 -6.46 -5.26
C ILE A 257 -17.75 -7.32 -6.50
N SER A 258 -18.88 -7.08 -7.19
CA SER A 258 -19.28 -7.91 -8.34
C SER A 258 -18.36 -7.67 -9.54
N GLY A 259 -18.05 -6.41 -9.84
CA GLY A 259 -17.10 -5.99 -10.86
C GLY A 259 -15.70 -6.50 -10.58
N GLU A 260 -15.19 -6.31 -9.36
CA GLU A 260 -13.87 -6.81 -8.95
C GLU A 260 -13.78 -8.34 -9.04
N MET A 261 -14.81 -9.07 -8.58
CA MET A 261 -14.87 -10.53 -8.69
C MET A 261 -14.86 -10.98 -10.14
N SER A 262 -15.63 -10.33 -11.02
CA SER A 262 -15.62 -10.67 -12.44
C SER A 262 -14.25 -10.44 -13.10
N ALA A 263 -13.57 -9.36 -12.71
CA ALA A 263 -12.25 -9.00 -13.22
C ALA A 263 -11.16 -9.95 -12.69
N TYR A 264 -11.30 -10.43 -11.45
CA TYR A 264 -10.45 -11.46 -10.86
C TYR A 264 -10.61 -12.78 -11.59
N LEU A 265 -11.86 -13.23 -11.82
CA LEU A 265 -12.14 -14.49 -12.53
C LEU A 265 -11.67 -14.46 -13.97
N PHE A 266 -11.78 -13.31 -14.64
CA PHE A 266 -11.27 -13.14 -16.01
C PHE A 266 -9.74 -13.28 -16.09
N ARG A 267 -9.02 -12.94 -15.01
CA ARG A 267 -7.55 -12.97 -14.94
C ARG A 267 -7.00 -14.01 -13.96
N LEU A 268 -7.79 -15.01 -13.59
CA LEU A 268 -7.48 -15.93 -12.50
C LEU A 268 -6.13 -16.64 -12.68
N GLU A 269 -5.78 -16.99 -13.92
CA GLU A 269 -4.53 -17.66 -14.27
C GLU A 269 -3.29 -16.76 -14.13
N HIS A 270 -3.48 -15.43 -14.04
CA HIS A 270 -2.41 -14.44 -13.90
C HIS A 270 -2.27 -13.90 -12.48
N VAL A 271 -3.09 -14.37 -11.54
CA VAL A 271 -2.98 -13.99 -10.13
C VAL A 271 -1.87 -14.81 -9.48
N SER A 272 -0.97 -14.12 -8.78
CA SER A 272 0.12 -14.73 -8.02
C SER A 272 -0.42 -15.65 -6.93
N ALA A 273 0.26 -16.77 -6.68
CA ALA A 273 -0.18 -17.78 -5.73
C ALA A 273 -0.45 -17.22 -4.32
N ASP A 274 0.39 -16.29 -3.86
CA ASP A 274 0.26 -15.62 -2.56
C ASP A 274 -0.99 -14.73 -2.47
N CYS A 275 -1.48 -14.23 -3.61
CA CYS A 275 -2.63 -13.33 -3.66
C CYS A 275 -3.95 -14.06 -3.95
N LEU A 276 -3.91 -15.35 -4.29
CA LEU A 276 -5.11 -16.13 -4.61
C LEU A 276 -6.08 -16.18 -3.44
N LEU A 277 -7.37 -16.10 -3.77
CA LEU A 277 -8.42 -16.30 -2.78
C LEU A 277 -8.60 -17.80 -2.53
N THR A 278 -8.84 -18.15 -1.27
CA THR A 278 -9.21 -19.52 -0.94
C THR A 278 -10.60 -19.84 -1.50
N PRO A 279 -10.93 -21.12 -1.77
CA PRO A 279 -12.26 -21.49 -2.24
C PRO A 279 -13.40 -21.02 -1.31
N GLU A 280 -13.13 -20.91 -0.01
CA GLU A 280 -14.08 -20.45 1.00
C GLU A 280 -14.28 -18.93 0.95
N GLU A 281 -13.19 -18.16 0.80
CA GLU A 281 -13.22 -16.72 0.56
C GLU A 281 -14.01 -16.39 -0.72
N GLU A 282 -13.70 -17.08 -1.83
CA GLU A 282 -14.40 -16.93 -3.10
C GLU A 282 -15.90 -17.20 -2.95
N LEU A 283 -16.27 -18.32 -2.31
CA LEU A 283 -17.68 -18.66 -2.07
C LEU A 283 -18.40 -17.62 -1.21
N THR A 284 -17.71 -17.02 -0.25
CA THR A 284 -18.27 -16.00 0.64
C THR A 284 -18.58 -14.73 -0.14
N LEU A 285 -17.65 -14.26 -0.96
CA LEU A 285 -17.86 -13.09 -1.83
C LEU A 285 -18.90 -13.36 -2.93
N LEU A 286 -18.89 -14.55 -3.55
CA LEU A 286 -19.83 -14.92 -4.61
C LEU A 286 -21.30 -15.01 -4.13
N LYS A 287 -21.54 -15.13 -2.82
CA LYS A 287 -22.90 -14.99 -2.26
C LYS A 287 -23.41 -13.55 -2.32
N LYS A 288 -22.52 -12.56 -2.27
CA LYS A 288 -22.84 -11.14 -2.33
C LYS A 288 -22.84 -10.61 -3.76
N CYS A 289 -22.06 -11.21 -4.65
CA CYS A 289 -21.95 -10.84 -6.07
C CYS A 289 -23.26 -11.05 -6.85
N ILE A 290 -23.44 -10.24 -7.89
CA ILE A 290 -24.50 -10.41 -8.89
C ILE A 290 -24.16 -11.62 -9.77
N CYS A 291 -25.05 -12.61 -9.78
CA CYS A 291 -24.88 -13.86 -10.55
C CYS A 291 -26.03 -14.09 -11.54
N ASP A 292 -26.94 -13.13 -11.67
CA ASP A 292 -28.04 -13.16 -12.62
C ASP A 292 -28.26 -11.76 -13.20
N VAL A 293 -28.46 -11.68 -14.51
CA VAL A 293 -28.74 -10.43 -15.23
C VAL A 293 -30.13 -9.90 -14.87
N ALA A 294 -31.03 -10.77 -14.39
CA ALA A 294 -32.34 -10.38 -13.88
C ALA A 294 -32.32 -9.81 -12.44
N ASP A 295 -31.16 -9.81 -11.76
CA ASP A 295 -31.05 -9.20 -10.43
C ASP A 295 -31.26 -7.68 -10.51
N LYS A 296 -32.02 -7.11 -9.58
CA LYS A 296 -32.28 -5.66 -9.52
C LYS A 296 -31.00 -4.83 -9.35
N ARG A 297 -29.94 -5.44 -8.82
CA ARG A 297 -28.63 -4.81 -8.63
C ARG A 297 -27.81 -4.76 -9.93
N TYR A 298 -28.22 -5.48 -10.97
CA TYR A 298 -27.55 -5.45 -12.26
C TYR A 298 -27.79 -4.11 -12.96
N ASP A 299 -26.73 -3.29 -13.00
CA ASP A 299 -26.69 -2.07 -13.80
C ASP A 299 -25.55 -2.10 -14.86
N LYS A 300 -25.92 -1.99 -16.14
CA LYS A 300 -24.96 -1.89 -17.25
C LYS A 300 -24.18 -0.58 -17.22
N ALA A 301 -24.76 0.50 -16.70
CA ALA A 301 -24.09 1.80 -16.60
C ALA A 301 -22.98 1.80 -15.54
N GLN A 302 -23.06 0.93 -14.53
CA GLN A 302 -22.03 0.74 -13.50
C GLN A 302 -20.89 -0.21 -13.94
N GLY A 303 -20.88 -0.63 -15.21
CA GLY A 303 -19.82 -1.48 -15.76
C GLY A 303 -20.08 -2.98 -15.64
N HIS A 304 -21.25 -3.42 -15.16
CA HIS A 304 -21.58 -4.84 -15.15
C HIS A 304 -21.77 -5.36 -16.57
N THR A 305 -21.06 -6.44 -16.89
CA THR A 305 -21.18 -7.11 -18.20
C THR A 305 -21.90 -8.46 -18.04
N PRO A 306 -22.69 -8.89 -19.04
CA PRO A 306 -23.30 -10.22 -19.02
C PRO A 306 -22.26 -11.35 -18.87
N LEU A 307 -21.08 -11.18 -19.47
CA LEU A 307 -19.95 -12.07 -19.32
C LEU A 307 -19.49 -12.14 -17.86
N GLY A 308 -19.29 -10.99 -17.20
CA GLY A 308 -18.86 -10.95 -15.80
C GLY A 308 -19.85 -11.62 -14.86
N VAL A 309 -21.14 -11.40 -15.06
CA VAL A 309 -22.21 -12.06 -14.29
C VAL A 309 -22.20 -13.58 -14.51
N ALA A 310 -22.02 -14.02 -15.75
CA ALA A 310 -21.92 -15.44 -16.09
C ALA A 310 -20.68 -16.10 -15.47
N LEU A 311 -19.53 -15.41 -15.46
CA LEU A 311 -18.31 -15.89 -14.79
C LEU A 311 -18.55 -16.11 -13.29
N CYS A 312 -19.14 -15.12 -12.61
CA CYS A 312 -19.50 -15.23 -11.19
C CYS A 312 -20.47 -16.41 -10.93
N ARG A 313 -21.51 -16.54 -11.76
CA ARG A 313 -22.47 -17.66 -11.66
C ARG A 313 -21.80 -19.02 -11.83
N ASN A 314 -21.01 -19.18 -12.89
CA ASN A 314 -20.33 -20.43 -13.24
C ASN A 314 -19.32 -20.83 -12.15
N ARG A 315 -18.51 -19.88 -11.67
CA ARG A 315 -17.56 -20.14 -10.58
C ARG A 315 -18.26 -20.56 -9.30
N ARG A 316 -19.35 -19.88 -8.93
CA ARG A 316 -20.13 -20.20 -7.73
C ARG A 316 -20.70 -21.61 -7.79
N THR A 317 -21.25 -22.01 -8.94
CA THR A 317 -21.78 -23.36 -9.15
C THR A 317 -20.67 -24.41 -9.09
N ALA A 318 -19.53 -24.16 -9.74
CA ALA A 318 -18.38 -25.05 -9.71
C ALA A 318 -17.83 -25.28 -8.29
N LEU A 319 -17.66 -24.22 -7.50
CA LEU A 319 -17.18 -24.33 -6.12
C LEU A 319 -18.18 -25.07 -5.22
N ARG A 320 -19.49 -24.83 -5.37
CA ARG A 320 -20.52 -25.57 -4.63
C ARG A 320 -20.50 -27.06 -4.96
N ALA A 321 -20.36 -27.42 -6.24
CA ALA A 321 -20.26 -28.81 -6.66
C ALA A 321 -19.03 -29.50 -6.03
N ARG A 322 -17.88 -28.81 -5.97
CA ARG A 322 -16.67 -29.33 -5.30
C ARG A 322 -16.89 -29.60 -3.82
N VAL A 323 -17.56 -28.69 -3.10
CA VAL A 323 -17.87 -28.88 -1.67
C VAL A 323 -18.81 -30.08 -1.45
N VAL A 324 -19.83 -30.26 -2.29
CA VAL A 324 -20.74 -31.41 -2.22
C VAL A 324 -19.98 -32.71 -2.49
N HIS A 325 -19.13 -32.75 -3.50
CA HIS A 325 -18.33 -33.94 -3.81
C HIS A 325 -17.34 -34.29 -2.69
N ALA A 326 -16.66 -33.30 -2.09
CA ALA A 326 -15.76 -33.52 -0.97
C ALA A 326 -16.48 -34.12 0.25
N ARG A 327 -17.72 -33.69 0.53
CA ARG A 327 -18.55 -34.24 1.61
C ARG A 327 -19.03 -35.66 1.33
N GLY A 328 -19.31 -36.00 0.07
CA GLY A 328 -19.69 -37.35 -0.34
C GLY A 328 -18.54 -38.38 -0.20
N ALA A 329 -17.28 -37.94 -0.33
CA ALA A 329 -16.11 -38.80 -0.18
C ALA A 329 -15.64 -38.98 1.29
N GLY A 330 -16.05 -38.10 2.21
CA GLY A 330 -15.59 -38.08 3.60
C GLY A 330 -16.42 -38.90 4.61
N CYS A 331 -17.55 -39.46 4.20
CA CYS A 331 -18.36 -40.37 5.01
C CYS A 331 -18.17 -41.81 4.53
N GLY A 332 -17.05 -42.44 4.92
CA GLY A 332 -16.73 -43.81 4.56
C GLY A 332 -15.93 -44.52 5.65
N SER A 333 -16.48 -44.64 6.85
CA SER A 333 -16.03 -45.67 7.79
C SER A 333 -16.89 -46.93 7.59
N GLY A 334 -16.30 -47.92 6.92
CA GLY A 334 -16.65 -49.33 7.06
C GLY A 334 -17.85 -49.85 6.26
N ASP A 335 -17.74 -49.91 4.93
CA ASP A 335 -18.17 -51.11 4.21
C ASP A 335 -17.54 -51.13 2.80
N ASP A 336 -16.72 -52.15 2.53
CA ASP A 336 -16.08 -52.41 1.23
C ASP A 336 -17.14 -52.90 0.23
N THR A 337 -17.96 -52.00 -0.29
CA THR A 337 -18.67 -52.21 -1.54
C THR A 337 -18.39 -51.03 -2.47
N PRO A 338 -17.92 -51.28 -3.71
CA PRO A 338 -17.69 -50.22 -4.67
C PRO A 338 -19.05 -49.60 -5.02
N VAL A 339 -19.36 -48.45 -4.41
CA VAL A 339 -20.47 -47.61 -4.83
C VAL A 339 -20.23 -47.30 -6.31
N PRO A 340 -21.19 -47.58 -7.21
CA PRO A 340 -21.00 -47.30 -8.62
C PRO A 340 -20.71 -45.81 -8.77
N LEU A 341 -19.69 -45.47 -9.57
CA LEU A 341 -19.40 -44.12 -10.03
C LEU A 341 -20.69 -43.52 -10.60
N ALA A 342 -21.47 -42.87 -9.74
CA ALA A 342 -22.55 -41.99 -10.17
C ALA A 342 -21.87 -40.91 -11.01
N GLY A 343 -22.36 -40.76 -12.24
CA GLY A 343 -21.67 -40.11 -13.34
C GLY A 343 -20.98 -38.80 -12.98
N GLU A 344 -19.89 -38.52 -13.71
CA GLU A 344 -19.14 -37.28 -13.63
C GLU A 344 -20.06 -36.09 -13.31
N PRO A 345 -19.77 -35.29 -12.27
CA PRO A 345 -20.59 -34.13 -11.96
C PRO A 345 -20.57 -33.18 -13.16
N ALA A 346 -21.63 -33.23 -13.96
CA ALA A 346 -21.82 -32.35 -15.10
C ALA A 346 -22.12 -30.94 -14.57
N CYS A 347 -21.07 -30.13 -14.41
CA CYS A 347 -21.25 -28.69 -14.27
C CYS A 347 -21.71 -28.17 -15.64
N ALA A 348 -23.00 -27.89 -15.78
CA ALA A 348 -23.52 -27.15 -16.93
C ALA A 348 -22.95 -25.73 -16.87
N ILE A 349 -21.80 -25.53 -17.51
CA ILE A 349 -21.22 -24.21 -17.74
C ILE A 349 -22.10 -23.57 -18.81
N GLU A 350 -22.96 -22.64 -18.41
CA GLU A 350 -23.63 -21.76 -19.36
C GLU A 350 -22.56 -20.83 -19.95
N LEU A 351 -22.07 -21.19 -21.14
CA LEU A 351 -21.25 -20.29 -21.94
C LEU A 351 -22.17 -19.20 -22.49
N PRO A 352 -21.78 -17.91 -22.42
CA PRO A 352 -22.56 -16.86 -23.06
C PRO A 352 -22.68 -17.15 -24.56
N LEU A 353 -23.88 -16.90 -25.11
CA LEU A 353 -24.10 -16.89 -26.55
C LEU A 353 -23.09 -15.89 -27.16
N ARG A 354 -22.13 -16.39 -27.94
CA ARG A 354 -21.27 -15.53 -28.76
C ARG A 354 -22.20 -14.70 -29.65
N SER A 355 -21.98 -13.38 -29.73
CA SER A 355 -22.68 -12.57 -30.72
C SER A 355 -22.41 -13.17 -32.11
N ASP A 356 -23.44 -13.21 -32.95
CA ASP A 356 -23.38 -13.65 -34.36
C ASP A 356 -22.59 -12.65 -35.23
N ASP A 357 -21.41 -12.22 -34.78
CA ASP A 357 -20.51 -11.40 -35.56
C ASP A 357 -19.59 -12.29 -36.39
N LYS A 358 -19.76 -12.19 -37.71
CA LYS A 358 -19.06 -12.93 -38.78
C LYS A 358 -17.53 -12.70 -38.86
N TRP A 359 -16.86 -12.33 -37.77
CA TRP A 359 -15.44 -11.97 -37.77
C TRP A 359 -14.73 -12.68 -36.62
N SER A 360 -14.15 -13.83 -36.93
CA SER A 360 -13.18 -14.53 -36.10
C SER A 360 -11.84 -13.76 -36.09
N SER A 361 -11.69 -12.78 -35.21
CA SER A 361 -10.45 -12.00 -35.03
C SER A 361 -9.53 -12.57 -33.93
N TRP A 362 -9.27 -13.88 -33.94
CA TRP A 362 -8.25 -14.52 -33.09
C TRP A 362 -6.91 -14.75 -33.81
N VAL A 363 -6.71 -14.12 -34.97
CA VAL A 363 -5.44 -14.13 -35.69
C VAL A 363 -4.79 -12.76 -35.55
N TYR A 364 -3.66 -12.71 -34.86
CA TYR A 364 -2.75 -11.56 -34.92
C TYR A 364 -2.36 -11.35 -36.39
N GLN A 365 -2.79 -10.23 -36.98
CA GLN A 365 -2.23 -9.79 -38.25
C GLN A 365 -0.81 -9.28 -37.97
N TRP A 366 0.17 -10.15 -38.18
CA TRP A 366 1.57 -9.76 -38.30
C TRP A 366 1.66 -8.75 -39.45
N HIS A 367 2.02 -7.51 -39.14
CA HIS A 367 2.33 -6.49 -40.14
C HIS A 367 3.73 -6.78 -40.70
N PRO A 368 3.92 -7.14 -41.98
CA PRO A 368 5.26 -7.24 -42.51
C PRO A 368 5.82 -5.82 -42.56
N THR A 369 6.78 -5.54 -41.66
CA THR A 369 7.75 -4.49 -41.87
C THR A 369 8.43 -4.76 -43.20
N CYS A 370 8.39 -3.78 -44.12
CA CYS A 370 9.31 -3.71 -45.24
C CYS A 370 10.72 -3.94 -44.70
N LEU A 371 11.29 -5.10 -45.00
CA LEU A 371 12.73 -5.29 -44.94
C LEU A 371 13.24 -4.84 -46.30
N ASP A 372 14.06 -3.80 -46.26
CA ASP A 372 14.77 -3.23 -47.39
C ASP A 372 15.42 -4.34 -48.23
N GLU A 373 15.23 -4.23 -49.55
CA GLU A 373 15.90 -5.07 -50.54
C GLU A 373 17.43 -4.87 -50.40
N THR A 374 18.14 -5.95 -50.09
CA THR A 374 19.58 -6.03 -50.32
C THR A 374 19.80 -6.67 -51.70
N PRO A 375 20.66 -6.10 -52.56
CA PRO A 375 20.84 -6.58 -53.92
C PRO A 375 21.89 -7.68 -53.96
N GLU A 376 21.47 -8.93 -54.08
CA GLU A 376 22.34 -10.03 -54.48
C GLU A 376 21.70 -10.82 -55.63
N SER A 377 22.05 -10.41 -56.86
CA SER A 377 22.10 -11.32 -58.00
C SER A 377 23.28 -10.93 -58.90
N LEU A 378 24.44 -11.45 -58.51
CA LEU A 378 25.54 -11.75 -59.42
C LEU A 378 25.42 -13.25 -59.76
N GLU A 379 25.55 -13.55 -61.06
CA GLU A 379 25.81 -14.86 -61.67
C GLU A 379 24.61 -15.79 -61.96
N ALA A 380 24.04 -15.66 -63.16
CA ALA A 380 24.25 -16.61 -64.29
C ALA A 380 23.51 -16.14 -65.56
#